data_AF-A0A9Q3VBY2-F1
#
_entry.id   AF-A0A9Q3VBY2-F1
#
_cell.length_a   1.000
_cell.length_b   1.000
_cell.length_c   1.000
_cell.angle_alpha   90.00
_cell.angle_beta   90.00
_cell.angle_gamma   90.00
#
_symmetry.space_group_name_H-M   'P 1'
#
loop_
_entity.id
_entity.type
_entity.pdbx_description
1 polymer ?
#
loop_
_entity_poly.entity_id
_entity_poly.type
_entity_poly.pdbx_seq_one_letter_code
_entity_poly.pdbx_strand_id
1 'polypeptide(L)' 'MKIGKILKTQQPDVYERLKKQHKTNKAKKNKNLLTFNDYMDLMRHDSYKRHNGAIRQVR' A
#
# COMPACT_ATOMS: atom_id res chain seq x y z
N MET A 1 -0.95 -20.11 26.64
CA MET A 1 -1.01 -18.62 26.71
C MET A 1 -0.55 -18.02 25.39
N LYS A 2 -1.18 -16.95 24.88
CA LYS A 2 -0.70 -16.25 23.67
C LYS A 2 0.48 -15.34 24.02
N ILE A 3 1.52 -15.32 23.20
CA ILE A 3 2.75 -14.52 23.39
C ILE A 3 2.43 -13.04 23.63
N GLY A 4 1.46 -12.47 22.92
CA GLY A 4 1.05 -11.07 23.12
C GLY A 4 0.50 -10.77 24.52
N LYS A 5 -0.19 -11.72 25.16
CA LYS A 5 -0.70 -11.56 26.54
C LYS A 5 0.47 -11.58 27.55
N ILE A 6 1.44 -12.46 27.32
CA ILE A 6 2.68 -12.59 28.12
C ILE A 6 3.49 -11.30 28.05
N LEU A 7 3.70 -10.80 26.83
CA LEU A 7 4.50 -9.59 26.60
C LEU A 7 3.84 -8.35 27.22
N LYS A 8 2.51 -8.26 27.16
CA LYS A 8 1.76 -7.18 27.81
C LYS A 8 1.94 -7.17 29.34
N THR A 9 2.03 -8.36 29.96
CA THR A 9 2.20 -8.49 31.42
C THR A 9 3.64 -8.37 31.88
N GLN A 10 4.60 -8.91 31.12
CA GLN A 10 6.01 -8.95 31.50
C GLN A 10 6.79 -7.70 31.05
N GLN A 11 6.40 -7.10 29.92
CA GLN A 11 7.13 -5.99 29.29
C GLN A 11 6.16 -4.98 28.64
N PRO A 12 5.44 -4.18 29.44
CA PRO A 12 4.40 -3.27 28.93
C PRO A 12 4.95 -2.22 27.96
N ASP A 13 6.15 -1.69 28.20
CA ASP A 13 6.78 -0.68 27.34
C ASP A 13 7.07 -1.20 25.93
N VAL A 14 7.58 -2.44 25.84
CA VAL A 14 7.86 -3.12 24.57
C VAL A 14 6.57 -3.40 23.82
N TYR A 15 5.53 -3.86 24.52
CA TYR A 15 4.22 -4.11 23.95
C TYR A 15 3.61 -2.84 23.31
N GLU A 16 3.67 -1.70 24.01
CA GLU A 16 3.13 -0.43 23.48
C GLU A 16 3.93 0.08 22.28
N ARG A 17 5.26 -0.08 22.27
CA ARG A 17 6.10 0.26 21.09
C ARG A 17 5.70 -0.58 19.87
N LEU A 18 5.57 -1.90 20.03
CA LEU A 18 5.19 -2.82 18.96
C LEU A 18 3.78 -2.52 18.42
N LYS A 19 2.84 -2.22 19.32
CA LYS A 19 1.46 -1.84 18.94
C LYS A 19 1.42 -0.56 18.11
N LYS A 20 2.21 0.46 18.49
CA LYS A 20 2.34 1.70 17.71
C LYS A 20 2.94 1.43 16.32
N GLN A 21 4.01 0.64 16.24
CA GLN A 21 4.63 0.24 14.96
C GLN A 21 3.68 -0.54 14.05
N HIS A 22 2.87 -1.46 14.61
CA HIS A 22 1.88 -2.19 13.85
C HIS A 22 0.81 -1.24 13.24
N LYS A 23 0.34 -0.24 14.01
CA LYS A 23 -0.62 0.76 13.52
C LYS A 23 -0.05 1.59 12.37
N THR A 24 1.19 2.06 12.51
CA THR A 24 1.84 2.87 11.46
C THR A 24 2.13 2.03 10.21
N ASN A 25 2.59 0.80 10.36
CA ASN A 25 2.84 -0.11 9.23
C ASN A 25 1.55 -0.46 8.49
N LYS A 26 0.44 -0.69 9.19
CA LYS A 26 -0.87 -0.91 8.56
C LYS A 26 -1.33 0.32 7.78
N ALA A 27 -1.15 1.53 8.34
CA ALA A 27 -1.45 2.77 7.64
C ALA A 27 -0.56 2.97 6.40
N LYS A 28 0.74 2.65 6.46
CA LYS A 28 1.66 2.68 5.31
C LYS A 28 1.29 1.64 4.24
N LYS A 29 0.93 0.43 4.64
CA LYS A 29 0.48 -0.62 3.71
C LYS A 29 -0.76 -0.19 2.93
N ASN A 30 -1.69 0.48 3.58
CA ASN A 30 -2.88 1.02 2.93
C ASN A 30 -2.56 2.20 1.98
N LYS A 31 -1.47 2.94 2.21
CA LYS A 31 -1.03 4.03 1.32
C LYS A 31 -0.32 3.56 0.06
N ASN A 32 0.34 2.40 0.12
CA ASN A 32 1.11 1.84 -0.99
C ASN A 32 0.32 0.76 -1.76
N LEU A 33 -0.94 0.54 -1.42
CA LEU A 33 -1.81 -0.35 -2.17
C LEU A 33 -2.39 0.44 -3.34
N LEU A 34 -1.66 0.45 -4.46
CA LEU A 34 -2.17 0.97 -5.73
C LEU A 34 -3.50 0.26 -6.03
N THR A 35 -4.54 1.06 -6.26
CA THR A 35 -5.83 0.57 -6.73
C THR A 35 -5.71 0.11 -8.18
N PHE A 36 -6.69 -0.66 -8.68
CA PHE A 36 -6.71 -1.09 -10.07
C PHE A 36 -6.60 0.10 -11.05
N ASN A 37 -7.24 1.23 -10.73
CA ASN A 37 -7.16 2.44 -11.54
C ASN A 37 -5.75 3.04 -11.52
N ASP A 38 -5.08 3.05 -10.36
CA ASP A 38 -3.70 3.54 -10.28
C ASP A 38 -2.73 2.71 -11.15
N TYR A 39 -2.97 1.40 -11.29
CA TYR A 39 -2.23 0.55 -12.24
C TYR A 39 -2.55 0.88 -13.69
N MET A 40 -3.83 1.11 -14.01
CA MET A 40 -4.23 1.50 -15.37
C MET A 40 -3.60 2.83 -15.78
N ASP A 41 -3.56 3.81 -14.88
CA ASP A 41 -2.95 5.11 -15.14
C ASP A 41 -1.43 5.01 -15.27
N LEU A 42 -0.76 4.16 -14.48
CA LEU A 42 0.69 3.93 -14.61
C LEU A 42 1.05 3.21 -15.92
N MET A 43 0.23 2.25 -16.36
CA MET A 43 0.43 1.51 -17.61
C MET A 43 -0.04 2.29 -18.85
N ARG A 44 -0.76 3.39 -18.65
CA ARG A 44 -1.26 4.21 -19.75
C ARG A 44 -0.10 5.00 -20.36
N HIS A 45 0.09 4.82 -21.66
CA HIS A 45 1.01 5.64 -22.43
C HIS A 45 0.28 6.87 -22.97
N ASP A 46 0.33 7.99 -22.24
CA ASP A 46 -0.33 9.25 -22.65
C ASP A 46 0.16 9.78 -23.99
N SER A 47 1.39 9.41 -24.38
CA SER A 47 1.96 9.74 -25.68
C SER A 47 1.28 9.04 -26.85
N TYR A 48 0.42 8.04 -26.64
CA TYR A 48 -0.21 7.30 -27.73
C TYR A 48 -1.71 7.10 -27.49
N LYS A 49 -2.52 7.28 -28.54
CA LYS A 49 -3.96 7.00 -28.52
C LYS A 49 -4.35 6.06 -29.65
N ARG A 50 -5.41 5.28 -29.45
CA ARG A 50 -6.06 4.55 -30.56
C ARG A 50 -6.93 5.51 -31.35
N HIS A 51 -6.79 5.49 -32.66
CA HIS A 51 -7.63 6.23 -33.61
C HIS A 51 -7.94 5.33 -34.80
N ASN A 52 -9.21 4.99 -34.99
CA ASN A 52 -9.69 4.07 -36.04
C ASN A 52 -8.93 2.73 -36.05
N GLY A 53 -8.73 2.14 -34.88
CA GLY A 53 -8.03 0.85 -34.71
C GLY A 53 -6.50 0.92 -34.70
N ALA A 54 -5.89 1.98 -35.24
CA ALA A 54 -4.45 2.18 -35.23
C ALA A 54 -3.97 2.93 -33.97
N ILE A 55 -2.79 2.57 -33.45
CA ILE A 55 -2.11 3.34 -32.39
C ILE A 55 -1.38 4.51 -33.04
N ARG A 56 -1.64 5.74 -32.59
CA ARG A 56 -1.02 6.98 -33.07
C ARG A 56 -0.42 7.76 -31.92
N GLN A 57 0.75 8.35 -32.12
CA GLN A 57 1.34 9.23 -31.13
C GLN A 57 0.50 10.52 -31.04
N VAL A 58 0.17 10.93 -29.81
CA VAL A 58 -0.41 12.24 -29.51
C VAL A 58 0.78 13.19 -29.34
N ARG A 59 0.82 14.22 -30.19
CA ARG A 59 1.84 15.26 -30.15
C ARG A 59 1.52 16.30 -29.08
#